data_AF-A0A3D0DH92-F1
#
_entry.id   AF-A0A3D0DH92-F1
#
_cell.length_a   1.000
_cell.length_b   1.000
_cell.length_c   1.000
_cell.angle_alpha   90.00
_cell.angle_beta   90.00
_cell.angle_gamma   90.00
#
_symmetry.space_group_name_H-M   'P 1'
#
loop_
_entity.id
_entity.type
_entity.pdbx_description
1 polymer ?
#
loop_
_entity_poly.entity_id
_entity_poly.type
_entity_poly.pdbx_seq_one_letter_code
_entity_poly.pdbx_strand_id
1 'polypeptide(L)'
;MEPVDMTMYGLEKIAFIAVLTIGLAILAYEIYFYLRLLLSFKPERRLDNPLKRVKKLFTFVFGQRRLLDQIAMGSAHFMIFWGFIIISFGTLTFFGKGFSAGFRLP
;
A
#
# COMPACT_ATOMS: atom_id res chain seq x y z
N MET A 1 32.86 -26.31 -10.44
CA MET A 1 32.61 -24.90 -10.07
C MET A 1 32.28 -24.19 -11.36
N GLU A 2 31.00 -23.96 -11.60
CA GLU A 2 30.56 -23.32 -12.85
C GLU A 2 30.95 -21.84 -12.84
N PRO A 3 31.45 -21.30 -13.97
CA PRO A 3 31.88 -19.91 -14.06
C PRO A 3 30.66 -18.99 -13.99
N VAL A 4 30.50 -18.29 -12.87
CA VAL A 4 29.61 -17.12 -12.75
C VAL A 4 30.32 -15.94 -13.40
N ASP A 5 30.61 -16.06 -14.69
CA ASP A 5 31.39 -15.06 -15.42
C ASP A 5 30.55 -14.39 -16.52
N MET A 6 30.12 -13.19 -16.15
CA MET A 6 30.37 -11.99 -16.96
C MET A 6 29.56 -11.76 -18.24
N THR A 7 28.22 -11.82 -18.21
CA THR A 7 27.43 -11.24 -19.33
C THR A 7 26.21 -10.35 -19.03
N MET A 8 25.56 -10.32 -17.84
CA MET A 8 24.35 -9.47 -17.66
C MET A 8 24.16 -8.74 -16.30
N TYR A 9 25.16 -8.69 -15.41
CA TYR A 9 24.98 -8.16 -14.04
C TYR A 9 24.80 -6.62 -13.90
N GLY A 10 25.20 -5.83 -14.89
CA GLY A 10 25.19 -4.36 -14.80
C GLY A 10 23.96 -3.71 -15.44
N LEU A 11 23.59 -4.16 -16.64
CA LEU A 11 22.49 -3.57 -17.41
C LEU A 11 21.15 -3.76 -16.70
N GLU A 12 20.89 -4.93 -16.14
CA GLU A 12 19.66 -5.22 -15.39
C GLU A 12 19.52 -4.33 -14.16
N LYS A 13 20.62 -4.10 -13.44
CA LYS A 13 20.65 -3.21 -12.27
C LYS A 13 20.44 -1.74 -12.67
N ILE A 14 21.07 -1.31 -13.75
CA ILE A 14 20.90 0.05 -14.28
C ILE A 14 19.46 0.24 -14.77
N ALA A 15 18.91 -0.72 -15.50
CA ALA A 15 17.52 -0.70 -15.94
C ALA A 15 16.55 -0.67 -14.74
N PHE A 16 16.79 -1.50 -13.72
CA PHE A 16 16.01 -1.51 -12.49
C PHE A 16 16.07 -0.16 -11.77
N ILE A 17 17.26 0.41 -11.56
CA ILE A 17 17.43 1.71 -10.90
C ILE A 17 16.79 2.82 -11.74
N ALA A 18 16.92 2.79 -13.06
CA ALA A 18 16.32 3.77 -13.95
C ALA A 18 14.79 3.72 -13.85
N VAL A 19 14.18 2.53 -14.00
CA VAL A 19 12.73 2.34 -13.89
C VAL A 19 12.23 2.73 -12.49
N LEU A 20 12.94 2.32 -11.43
CA LEU A 20 12.59 2.69 -10.06
C LEU A 20 12.62 4.21 -9.85
N THR A 21 13.68 4.87 -10.32
CA THR A 21 13.84 6.32 -10.17
C THR A 21 12.78 7.08 -10.96
N ILE A 22 12.50 6.67 -12.19
CA ILE A 22 11.43 7.25 -13.02
C ILE A 22 10.07 7.03 -12.35
N GLY A 23 9.79 5.82 -11.88
CA GLY A 23 8.54 5.51 -11.18
C GLY A 23 8.34 6.35 -9.92
N LEU A 24 9.40 6.51 -9.11
CA LEU A 24 9.37 7.36 -7.91
C LEU A 24 9.21 8.84 -8.26
N ALA A 25 9.84 9.31 -9.34
CA ALA A 25 9.70 10.69 -9.80
C ALA A 25 8.27 10.99 -10.26
N ILE A 26 7.66 10.08 -11.04
CA ILE A 26 6.26 10.20 -11.46
C ILE A 26 5.34 10.18 -10.23
N LEU A 27 5.54 9.24 -9.31
CA LEU A 27 4.76 9.16 -8.07
C LEU A 27 4.85 10.45 -7.25
N ALA A 28 6.06 10.99 -7.08
CA ALA A 28 6.28 12.23 -6.35
C ALA A 28 5.60 13.43 -7.04
N TYR A 29 5.65 13.49 -8.37
CA TYR A 29 4.97 14.51 -9.17
C TYR A 29 3.45 14.42 -9.02
N GLU A 30 2.88 13.23 -9.12
CA GLU A 30 1.43 13.00 -8.92
C GLU A 30 1.00 13.41 -7.51
N ILE A 31 1.74 12.98 -6.48
CA ILE A 31 1.47 13.39 -5.10
C ILE A 31 1.50 14.92 -4.97
N TYR A 32 2.52 15.57 -5.53
CA TYR A 32 2.63 17.02 -5.49
C TYR A 32 1.45 17.71 -6.19
N PHE A 33 1.07 17.23 -7.39
CA PHE A 33 -0.07 17.75 -8.14
C PHE A 33 -1.37 17.63 -7.37
N TYR A 34 -1.67 16.44 -6.84
CA TYR A 34 -2.89 16.19 -6.07
C TYR A 34 -2.90 16.95 -4.74
N LEU A 35 -1.76 17.08 -4.05
CA LEU A 35 -1.67 17.88 -2.83
C LEU A 35 -1.92 19.35 -3.12
N ARG A 36 -1.30 19.90 -4.17
CA ARG A 36 -1.53 21.30 -4.58
C ARG A 36 -2.99 21.54 -4.96
N LEU A 37 -3.59 20.60 -5.68
CA LEU A 37 -5.01 20.64 -6.03
C LEU A 37 -5.87 20.60 -4.76
N LEU A 38 -5.62 19.67 -3.83
CA LEU A 38 -6.34 19.54 -2.57
C LEU A 38 -6.25 20.82 -1.72
N LEU A 39 -5.07 21.42 -1.63
CA LEU A 39 -4.81 22.66 -0.88
C LEU A 39 -5.46 23.90 -1.52
N SER A 40 -5.83 23.84 -2.80
CA SER A 40 -6.55 24.93 -3.47
C SER A 40 -8.03 25.01 -3.07
N PHE A 41 -8.59 23.94 -2.47
CA PHE A 41 -9.94 23.94 -1.95
C PHE A 41 -10.00 24.55 -0.55
N LYS A 42 -11.18 25.07 -0.18
CA LYS A 42 -11.40 25.60 1.17
C LYS A 42 -11.17 24.50 2.22
N PRO A 43 -10.48 24.81 3.34
CA PRO A 43 -10.25 23.84 4.40
C PRO A 43 -11.59 23.38 4.97
N GLU A 44 -11.93 22.12 4.72
CA GLU A 44 -13.08 21.48 5.34
C GLU A 44 -12.72 21.13 6.78
N ARG A 45 -13.55 21.54 7.76
CA ARG A 45 -13.36 21.14 9.16
C ARG A 45 -13.65 19.65 9.33
N ARG A 46 -12.63 18.83 9.11
CA ARG A 46 -12.75 17.36 9.13
C ARG A 46 -12.67 16.73 10.53
N LEU A 47 -12.22 17.49 11.52
CA LEU A 47 -12.01 17.05 12.89
C LEU A 47 -13.23 17.22 13.81
N ASP A 48 -14.35 17.76 13.32
CA ASP A 48 -15.49 18.08 14.19
C ASP A 48 -16.21 16.84 14.76
N ASN A 49 -15.95 15.62 14.24
CA ASN A 49 -16.57 14.37 14.72
C ASN A 49 -15.70 13.11 14.48
N PRO A 50 -14.59 12.91 15.23
CA PRO A 50 -13.69 11.78 15.02
C PRO A 50 -14.36 10.43 15.29
N LEU A 51 -15.15 10.30 16.37
CA LEU A 51 -15.83 9.04 16.71
C LEU A 51 -16.78 8.54 15.60
N LYS A 52 -17.60 9.43 15.03
CA LYS A 52 -18.53 9.06 13.94
C LYS A 52 -17.76 8.61 12.69
N ARG A 53 -16.59 9.19 12.42
CA ARG A 53 -15.74 8.82 11.29
C ARG A 53 -15.05 7.48 11.51
N VAL A 54 -14.55 7.20 12.72
CA VAL A 54 -14.00 5.90 13.10
C VAL A 54 -15.05 4.80 12.92
N LYS A 55 -16.28 5.02 13.39
CA LYS A 55 -17.40 4.08 13.16
C LYS A 55 -17.67 3.86 11.67
N LYS A 56 -17.67 4.93 10.86
CA LYS A 56 -17.81 4.83 9.41
C LYS A 56 -16.66 4.07 8.76
N LEU A 57 -15.43 4.24 9.24
CA LEU A 57 -14.26 3.52 8.76
C LEU A 57 -14.41 2.02 9.00
N PHE A 58 -14.78 1.61 10.22
CA PHE A 58 -15.06 0.18 10.49
C PHE A 58 -16.20 -0.37 9.64
N THR A 59 -17.32 0.36 9.51
CA THR A 59 -18.48 -0.13 8.74
C THR A 59 -18.23 -0.20 7.23
N PHE A 60 -17.56 0.80 6.65
CA PHE A 60 -17.45 0.92 5.19
C PHE A 60 -16.11 0.46 4.63
N VAL A 61 -15.01 0.59 5.38
CA VAL A 61 -13.67 0.17 4.93
C VAL A 61 -13.45 -1.30 5.28
N PHE A 62 -13.54 -1.65 6.57
CA PHE A 62 -13.33 -3.03 7.01
C PHE A 62 -14.53 -3.93 6.72
N GLY A 63 -15.73 -3.44 6.97
CA GLY A 63 -16.97 -4.18 6.72
C GLY A 63 -17.41 -4.19 5.26
N GLN A 64 -16.78 -3.38 4.38
CA GLN A 64 -17.12 -3.25 2.95
C GLN A 64 -18.62 -3.16 2.65
N ARG A 65 -19.40 -2.54 3.55
CA ARG A 65 -20.86 -2.66 3.55
C ARG A 65 -21.55 -2.23 2.26
N ARG A 66 -20.98 -1.28 1.51
CA ARG A 66 -21.49 -0.84 0.19
C ARG A 66 -21.23 -1.84 -0.94
N LEU A 67 -20.18 -2.64 -0.84
CA LEU A 67 -19.82 -3.62 -1.86
C LEU A 67 -20.58 -4.93 -1.66
N LEU A 68 -20.88 -5.28 -0.40
CA LEU A 68 -21.67 -6.46 -0.05
C LEU A 68 -23.13 -6.38 -0.53
N ASP A 69 -23.62 -5.19 -0.89
CA ASP A 69 -24.91 -5.02 -1.59
C ASP A 69 -24.90 -5.75 -2.96
N GLN A 70 -23.73 -5.96 -3.57
CA GLN A 70 -23.53 -6.79 -4.74
C GLN A 70 -22.78 -8.07 -4.35
N ILE A 71 -23.51 -9.07 -3.83
CA ILE A 71 -22.95 -10.26 -3.15
C ILE A 71 -21.78 -10.92 -3.89
N ALA A 72 -21.88 -11.12 -5.21
CA ALA A 72 -20.82 -11.77 -5.99
C ALA A 72 -19.51 -10.96 -6.02
N MET A 73 -19.56 -9.68 -6.39
CA MET A 73 -18.36 -8.84 -6.45
C MET A 73 -17.89 -8.41 -5.07
N GLY A 74 -18.82 -8.15 -4.15
CA GLY A 74 -18.52 -7.73 -2.78
C GLY A 74 -17.83 -8.82 -1.96
N SER A 75 -18.27 -10.07 -2.08
CA SER A 75 -17.60 -11.18 -1.38
C SER A 75 -16.19 -11.44 -1.91
N ALA A 76 -16.00 -11.38 -3.23
CA ALA A 76 -14.67 -11.49 -3.84
C ALA A 76 -13.73 -10.38 -3.35
N HIS A 77 -14.20 -9.13 -3.34
CA HIS A 77 -13.40 -7.99 -2.88
C HIS A 77 -13.11 -8.03 -1.38
N PHE A 78 -14.05 -8.54 -0.58
CA PHE A 78 -13.88 -8.73 0.86
C PHE A 78 -12.76 -9.75 1.13
N MET A 79 -12.79 -10.88 0.42
CA MET A 79 -11.79 -11.93 0.57
C MET A 79 -10.39 -11.46 0.14
N ILE A 80 -10.29 -10.75 -0.98
CA ILE A 80 -9.02 -10.20 -1.46
C ILE A 80 -8.46 -9.19 -0.44
N PHE A 81 -9.29 -8.27 0.06
CA PHE A 81 -8.87 -7.27 1.04
C PHE A 81 -8.32 -7.90 2.32
N TRP A 82 -9.04 -8.86 2.91
CA TRP A 82 -8.58 -9.55 4.11
C TRP A 82 -7.36 -10.44 3.84
N GLY A 83 -7.27 -11.06 2.66
CA GLY A 83 -6.07 -11.76 2.22
C GLY A 83 -4.84 -10.85 2.19
N PHE A 84 -4.96 -9.65 1.61
CA PHE A 84 -3.88 -8.65 1.62
C PHE A 84 -3.50 -8.20 3.03
N ILE A 85 -4.47 -8.02 3.94
CA ILE A 85 -4.18 -7.69 5.35
C ILE A 85 -3.31 -8.78 6.00
N ILE A 86 -3.70 -10.05 5.85
CA ILE A 86 -2.96 -11.18 6.44
C ILE A 86 -1.54 -11.25 5.87
N ILE A 87 -1.39 -11.18 4.54
CA ILE A 87 -0.07 -11.20 3.88
C ILE A 87 0.78 -10.02 4.35
N SER A 88 0.18 -8.84 4.54
CA SER A 88 0.88 -7.64 5.00
C SER A 88 1.48 -7.82 6.40
N PHE A 89 0.81 -8.54 7.31
CA PHE A 89 1.40 -8.89 8.61
C PHE A 89 2.63 -9.81 8.48
N GLY A 90 2.59 -10.75 7.53
CA GLY A 90 3.76 -11.56 7.17
C GLY A 90 4.92 -10.71 6.66
N THR A 91 4.65 -9.78 5.75
CA THR A 91 5.63 -8.82 5.23
C THR A 91 6.20 -7.94 6.34
N LEU A 92 5.36 -7.39 7.22
CA LEU A 92 5.79 -6.61 8.38
C LEU A 92 6.68 -7.42 9.33
N THR A 93 6.35 -8.69 9.56
CA THR A 93 7.18 -9.60 10.35
C THR A 93 8.54 -9.82 9.70
N PHE A 94 8.59 -9.97 8.37
CA PHE A 94 9.85 -10.09 7.63
C PHE A 94 10.71 -8.84 7.75
N PHE A 95 10.13 -7.65 7.57
CA PHE A 95 10.82 -6.38 7.81
C PHE A 95 11.31 -6.26 9.26
N GLY A 96 10.47 -6.58 10.24
CA GLY A 96 10.83 -6.52 11.65
C GLY A 96 11.93 -7.49 12.05
N LYS A 97 11.99 -8.68 11.45
CA LYS A 97 13.11 -9.62 11.61
C LYS A 97 14.45 -9.05 11.13
N GLY A 98 14.42 -8.13 10.17
CA GLY A 98 15.59 -7.38 9.73
C GLY A 98 16.17 -6.45 10.81
N PHE A 99 15.35 -6.00 11.76
CA PHE A 99 15.77 -5.15 12.89
C PHE A 99 15.98 -5.92 14.20
N SER A 100 15.22 -7.01 14.41
CA SER A 100 15.35 -7.88 15.57
C SER A 100 14.97 -9.32 15.21
N ALA A 101 15.91 -10.26 15.35
CA ALA A 101 15.73 -11.67 14.98
C ALA A 101 14.55 -12.36 15.71
N GLY A 102 14.05 -11.80 16.80
CA GLY A 102 12.91 -12.30 17.58
C GLY A 102 11.54 -11.74 17.22
N PHE A 103 11.43 -10.78 16.28
CA PHE A 103 10.15 -10.13 15.98
C PHE A 103 9.18 -11.07 15.25
N ARG A 104 8.00 -11.28 15.83
CA ARG A 104 6.88 -12.04 15.24
C ARG A 104 5.58 -11.33 15.57
N LEU A 105 4.80 -11.01 14.53
CA LEU A 105 3.40 -10.67 14.70
C LEU A 105 2.58 -11.97 14.72
N PRO A 106 1.46 -12.01 15.47
CA PRO A 106 0.57 -13.17 15.53
C PRO A 106 -0.06 -13.50 14.18
#